data_AF-A0A0K2X446-F1
#
_entry.id   AF-A0A0K2X446-F1
#
_cell.length_a   1.000
_cell.length_b   1.000
_cell.length_c   1.000
_cell.angle_alpha   90.00
_cell.angle_beta   90.00
_cell.angle_gamma   90.00
#
_symmetry.space_group_name_H-M   'P 1'
#
loop_
_entity.id
_entity.type
_entity.pdbx_description
1 polymer ?
#
loop_
_entity_poly.entity_id
_entity_poly.type
_entity_poly.pdbx_seq_one_letter_code
_entity_poly.pdbx_strand_id
1 'polypeptide(L)'
;MAAIYPYVLVVHLSCAVIFIGYLFFDVLILPNVKKLYGDEIASKAAQGIGQRAVKIMPICVLLLLITGGMMVSQYIGGDKGYFETPFQKVLMLKICFACGIFVMVGIALTCKFLNKKNPLEKIIHPSVLILGGLIIVCAKLMWYA
;
A
#
# COMPACT_ATOMS: atom_id res chain seq x y z
N MET A 1 12.97 -20.63 -5.35
CA MET A 1 12.67 -19.19 -5.11
C MET A 1 13.92 -18.31 -5.04
N ALA A 2 15.04 -18.77 -4.48
CA ALA A 2 16.25 -17.96 -4.25
C ALA A 2 16.72 -17.13 -5.46
N ALA A 3 16.74 -17.69 -6.67
CA ALA A 3 17.17 -16.98 -7.88
C ALA A 3 16.21 -15.86 -8.33
N ILE A 4 14.91 -15.99 -8.05
CA ILE A 4 13.87 -15.06 -8.52
C ILE A 4 13.54 -14.01 -7.44
N TYR A 5 13.83 -14.32 -6.17
CA TYR A 5 13.57 -13.46 -5.03
C TYR A 5 14.08 -12.01 -5.18
N PRO A 6 15.32 -11.72 -5.60
CA PRO A 6 15.79 -10.34 -5.73
C PRO A 6 14.96 -9.54 -6.76
N TYR A 7 14.56 -10.17 -7.87
CA TYR A 7 13.72 -9.53 -8.88
C TYR A 7 12.32 -9.24 -8.35
N VAL A 8 11.71 -10.20 -7.63
CA VAL A 8 10.40 -10.03 -6.97
C VAL A 8 10.45 -8.90 -5.96
N LEU A 9 11.52 -8.82 -5.17
CA LEU A 9 11.72 -7.76 -4.19
C LEU A 9 11.81 -6.37 -4.87
N VAL A 10 12.56 -6.25 -5.96
CA VAL A 10 12.67 -4.99 -6.72
C VAL A 10 11.30 -4.56 -7.27
N VAL A 11 10.55 -5.49 -7.86
CA VAL A 11 9.19 -5.20 -8.35
C VAL A 11 8.27 -4.78 -7.21
N HIS A 12 8.31 -5.48 -6.08
CA HIS A 12 7.49 -5.15 -4.91
C HIS A 12 7.79 -3.76 -4.38
N LEU A 13 9.06 -3.42 -4.17
CA LEU A 13 9.49 -2.11 -3.67
C LEU A 13 9.14 -1.00 -4.67
N SER A 14 9.29 -1.25 -5.97
CA SER A 14 8.91 -0.27 -7.01
C SER A 14 7.41 0.03 -6.95
N CYS A 15 6.57 -1.01 -6.81
CA CYS A 15 5.13 -0.83 -6.65
C CYS A 15 4.79 -0.10 -5.34
N ALA A 16 5.50 -0.40 -4.25
CA ALA A 16 5.28 0.23 -2.95
C ALA A 16 5.61 1.73 -3.01
N VAL A 17 6.70 2.12 -3.68
CA VAL A 17 7.08 3.53 -3.86
C VAL A 17 6.04 4.28 -4.67
N ILE A 18 5.54 3.71 -5.76
CA ILE A 18 4.47 4.33 -6.58
C ILE A 18 3.19 4.49 -5.76
N PHE A 19 2.79 3.43 -5.06
CA PHE A 19 1.58 3.40 -4.24
C PHE A 19 1.62 4.43 -3.10
N ILE A 20 2.67 4.40 -2.28
CA ILE A 20 2.84 5.33 -1.16
C ILE A 20 3.08 6.75 -1.66
N GLY A 21 3.82 6.94 -2.76
CA GLY A 21 4.08 8.26 -3.34
C GLY A 21 2.79 8.96 -3.80
N TYR A 22 1.88 8.24 -4.44
CA TYR A 22 0.56 8.78 -4.75
C TYR A 22 -0.24 9.14 -3.50
N LEU A 23 -0.29 8.26 -2.49
CA LEU A 23 -1.04 8.52 -1.25
C LEU A 23 -0.45 9.70 -0.47
N PHE A 24 0.87 9.83 -0.46
CA PHE A 24 1.55 10.98 0.11
C PHE A 24 1.13 12.27 -0.59
N PHE A 25 1.11 12.28 -1.93
CA PHE A 25 0.66 13.43 -2.70
C PHE A 25 -0.81 13.78 -2.38
N ASP A 26 -1.70 12.78 -2.41
CA ASP A 26 -3.13 12.97 -2.22
C ASP A 26 -3.50 13.46 -0.80
N VAL A 27 -2.83 12.92 0.22
CA VAL A 27 -3.14 13.22 1.63
C VAL A 27 -2.43 14.47 2.14
N LEU A 28 -1.18 14.71 1.74
CA LEU A 28 -0.35 15.78 2.32
C LEU A 28 -0.13 16.97 1.39
N ILE A 29 0.00 16.75 0.08
CA ILE A 29 0.32 17.82 -0.88
C ILE A 29 -0.94 18.50 -1.39
N LEU A 30 -1.91 17.73 -1.89
CA LEU A 30 -3.11 18.25 -2.52
C LEU A 30 -3.96 19.16 -1.58
N PRO A 31 -4.14 18.86 -0.28
CA PRO A 31 -4.85 19.76 0.63
C PRO A 31 -4.12 21.09 0.85
N ASN A 32 -2.79 21.11 0.78
CA ASN A 32 -2.02 22.35 0.87
C ASN A 32 -2.15 23.17 -0.42
N VAL A 33 -2.14 22.53 -1.60
CA VAL A 33 -2.43 23.20 -2.88
C VAL A 33 -3.81 23.84 -2.84
N LYS A 34 -4.82 23.13 -2.31
CA LYS A 34 -6.17 23.66 -2.10
C LYS A 34 -6.19 24.92 -1.24
N LYS A 35 -5.45 24.93 -0.13
CA LYS A 35 -5.34 26.10 0.76
C LYS A 35 -4.68 27.31 0.09
N LEU A 36 -3.67 27.08 -0.74
CA LEU A 36 -2.87 28.15 -1.34
C LEU A 36 -3.47 28.72 -2.64
N TYR A 37 -4.08 27.86 -3.47
CA TYR A 37 -4.49 28.19 -4.84
C TYR A 37 -6.01 28.06 -5.07
N GLY A 38 -6.76 27.70 -4.02
CA GLY A 38 -8.22 27.55 -4.08
C GLY A 38 -8.71 26.22 -4.67
N ASP A 39 -10.02 26.00 -4.53
CA ASP A 39 -10.68 24.73 -4.86
C ASP A 39 -10.63 24.38 -6.35
N GLU A 40 -10.69 25.37 -7.24
CA GLU A 40 -10.73 25.13 -8.68
C GLU A 40 -9.42 24.52 -9.20
N ILE A 41 -8.29 25.12 -8.84
CA ILE A 41 -6.95 24.65 -9.25
C ILE A 41 -6.68 23.28 -8.63
N ALA A 42 -6.98 23.11 -7.35
CA ALA A 42 -6.80 21.82 -6.67
C ALA A 42 -7.67 20.72 -7.28
N SER A 43 -8.92 21.01 -7.65
CA SER A 43 -9.80 20.03 -8.29
C SER A 43 -9.31 19.62 -9.67
N LYS A 44 -8.84 20.57 -10.50
CA LYS A 44 -8.26 20.27 -11.83
C LYS A 44 -6.99 19.41 -11.70
N ALA A 45 -6.12 19.74 -10.76
CA ALA A 45 -4.92 18.95 -10.47
C ALA A 45 -5.26 17.53 -10.00
N ALA A 46 -6.18 17.42 -9.03
CA ALA A 46 -6.67 16.14 -8.51
C ALA A 46 -7.28 15.27 -9.61
N GLN A 47 -8.06 15.86 -10.52
CA GLN A 47 -8.68 15.14 -11.63
C GLN A 47 -7.62 14.61 -12.61
N GLY A 48 -6.66 15.44 -13.02
CA GLY A 48 -5.60 15.03 -13.94
C GLY A 48 -4.72 13.91 -13.37
N ILE A 49 -4.36 14.02 -12.10
CA ILE A 49 -3.54 13.00 -11.40
C ILE A 49 -4.38 11.75 -11.15
N GLY A 50 -5.61 11.91 -10.67
CA GLY A 50 -6.54 10.82 -10.38
C GLY A 50 -6.84 9.97 -11.61
N GLN A 51 -7.01 10.55 -12.80
CA GLN A 51 -7.24 9.79 -14.03
C GLN A 51 -6.11 8.81 -14.35
N ARG A 52 -4.85 9.21 -14.10
CA ARG A 52 -3.70 8.32 -14.27
C ARG A 52 -3.59 7.33 -13.13
N ALA A 53 -3.73 7.81 -11.90
CA ALA A 53 -3.61 6.99 -10.69
C ALA A 53 -4.61 5.83 -10.69
N VAL A 54 -5.85 6.05 -11.11
CA VAL A 54 -6.90 5.01 -11.13
C VAL A 54 -6.60 3.87 -12.08
N LYS A 55 -5.79 4.11 -13.13
CA LYS A 55 -5.34 3.05 -14.05
C LYS A 55 -4.14 2.27 -13.48
N ILE A 56 -3.22 2.98 -12.80
CA ILE A 56 -1.96 2.41 -12.31
C ILE A 56 -2.17 1.70 -10.97
N MET A 57 -2.99 2.26 -10.08
CA MET A 57 -3.14 1.82 -8.69
C MET A 57 -3.61 0.36 -8.55
N PRO A 58 -4.65 -0.11 -9.26
CA PRO A 58 -5.10 -1.49 -9.13
C PRO A 58 -4.01 -2.49 -9.54
N ILE A 59 -3.23 -2.15 -10.58
CA ILE A 59 -2.12 -2.97 -11.06
C ILE A 59 -1.01 -3.01 -10.00
N CYS A 60 -0.61 -1.86 -9.44
CA CYS A 60 0.38 -1.81 -8.37
C CYS A 60 -0.06 -2.60 -7.13
N VAL A 61 -1.31 -2.47 -6.70
CA VAL A 61 -1.86 -3.18 -5.54
C VAL A 61 -1.89 -4.69 -5.78
N LEU A 62 -2.29 -5.12 -6.98
CA LEU A 62 -2.28 -6.54 -7.36
C LEU A 62 -0.86 -7.10 -7.37
N LEU A 63 0.10 -6.38 -7.97
CA LEU A 63 1.51 -6.77 -7.96
C LEU A 63 2.07 -6.82 -6.54
N LEU A 64 1.73 -5.87 -5.67
CA LEU A 64 2.12 -5.88 -4.25
C LEU A 64 1.59 -7.12 -3.53
N LEU A 65 0.35 -7.52 -3.77
CA LEU A 65 -0.24 -8.71 -3.18
C LEU A 65 0.48 -9.99 -3.63
N ILE A 66 0.68 -10.15 -4.95
CA ILE A 66 1.34 -11.33 -5.52
C ILE A 66 2.79 -11.43 -5.04
N THR A 67 3.57 -10.37 -5.25
CA THR A 67 4.99 -10.34 -4.87
C THR A 67 5.18 -10.42 -3.35
N GLY A 68 4.29 -9.80 -2.56
CA GLY A 68 4.27 -9.91 -1.11
C GLY A 68 4.05 -11.35 -0.65
N GLY A 69 3.04 -12.03 -1.19
CA GLY A 69 2.77 -13.44 -0.89
C GLY A 69 3.94 -14.36 -1.24
N MET A 70 4.56 -14.15 -2.41
CA MET A 70 5.76 -14.88 -2.82
C MET A 70 6.92 -14.70 -1.83
N MET A 71 7.18 -13.47 -1.38
CA MET A 71 8.26 -13.21 -0.42
C MET A 71 7.96 -13.80 0.97
N VAL A 72 6.71 -13.69 1.44
CA VAL A 72 6.30 -14.23 2.75
C VAL A 72 6.55 -15.74 2.86
N SER A 73 6.28 -16.50 1.79
CA SER A 73 6.52 -17.96 1.74
C SER A 73 7.98 -18.37 1.99
N GLN A 74 8.94 -17.44 1.84
CA GLN A 74 10.34 -17.70 2.14
C GLN A 74 10.64 -17.74 3.63
N TYR A 75 9.89 -17.01 4.44
CA TYR A 75 10.20 -16.80 5.86
C TYR A 75 9.25 -17.50 6.83
N ILE A 76 8.01 -17.78 6.41
CA ILE A 76 7.00 -18.48 7.20
C ILE A 76 6.30 -19.55 6.36
N GLY A 77 5.77 -20.57 7.04
CA GLY A 77 4.99 -21.65 6.43
C GLY A 77 5.67 -23.02 6.45
N GLY A 78 4.83 -24.07 6.43
CA GLY A 78 5.27 -25.47 6.54
C GLY A 78 6.15 -25.68 7.78
N ASP A 79 7.31 -26.30 7.56
CA ASP A 79 8.28 -26.62 8.62
C ASP A 79 8.99 -25.41 9.24
N LYS A 80 8.82 -24.19 8.68
CA LYS A 80 9.49 -22.97 9.15
C LYS A 80 8.79 -22.31 10.34
N GLY A 81 7.55 -22.70 10.65
CA GLY A 81 6.73 -22.05 11.66
C GLY A 81 6.23 -20.66 11.24
N TYR A 82 5.55 -19.98 12.17
CA TYR A 82 4.90 -18.68 11.95
C TYR A 82 5.19 -17.64 13.04
N PHE A 83 5.52 -18.06 14.26
CA PHE A 83 5.73 -17.17 15.41
C PHE A 83 6.94 -17.58 16.27
N GLU A 84 7.82 -18.43 15.72
CA GLU A 84 8.93 -19.03 16.46
C GLU A 84 10.04 -17.99 16.73
N THR A 85 10.28 -17.07 15.79
CA THR A 85 11.34 -16.07 15.90
C THR A 85 10.82 -14.64 16.03
N PRO A 86 11.59 -13.71 16.64
CA PRO A 86 11.26 -12.28 16.66
C PRO A 86 11.00 -11.72 15.25
N PHE A 87 11.83 -12.13 14.28
CA PHE A 87 11.64 -11.82 12.85
C PHE A 87 10.24 -12.19 12.36
N GLN A 88 9.80 -13.42 12.65
CA GLN A 88 8.49 -13.92 12.22
C GLN A 88 7.34 -13.17 12.90
N LYS A 89 7.46 -12.84 14.19
CA LYS A 89 6.44 -12.04 14.92
C LYS A 89 6.25 -10.67 14.28
N VAL A 90 7.33 -9.96 13.96
CA VAL A 90 7.26 -8.64 13.29
C VAL A 90 6.76 -8.78 11.85
N LEU A 91 7.14 -9.86 11.14
CA LEU A 91 6.61 -10.16 9.81
C LEU A 91 5.09 -10.39 9.84
N MET A 92 4.56 -11.13 10.81
CA MET A 92 3.12 -11.36 10.96
C MET A 92 2.38 -10.05 11.25
N LEU A 93 2.94 -9.17 12.07
CA LEU A 93 2.40 -7.82 12.28
C LEU A 93 2.37 -7.01 10.98
N LYS A 94 3.46 -7.05 10.20
CA LYS A 94 3.53 -6.41 8.89
C LYS A 94 2.46 -6.94 7.93
N ILE A 95 2.24 -8.25 7.90
CA ILE A 95 1.20 -8.90 7.09
C ILE A 95 -0.19 -8.44 7.54
N CYS A 96 -0.44 -8.33 8.85
CA CYS A 96 -1.71 -7.82 9.38
C CYS A 96 -2.01 -6.41 8.87
N PHE A 97 -1.03 -5.50 8.92
CA PHE A 97 -1.18 -4.15 8.34
C PHE A 97 -1.43 -4.18 6.83
N ALA A 98 -0.70 -5.02 6.09
CA ALA A 98 -0.89 -5.17 4.65
C ALA A 98 -2.30 -5.68 4.30
N CYS A 99 -2.81 -6.68 5.03
CA CYS A 99 -4.18 -7.16 4.88
C CYS A 99 -5.20 -6.05 5.15
N GLY A 100 -5.00 -5.23 6.19
CA GLY A 100 -5.85 -4.08 6.46
C GLY A 100 -5.88 -3.08 5.29
N ILE A 101 -4.72 -2.79 4.69
CA ILE A 101 -4.62 -1.96 3.48
C ILE A 101 -5.38 -2.61 2.32
N PHE A 102 -5.17 -3.90 2.05
CA PHE A 102 -5.83 -4.59 0.94
C PHE A 102 -7.34 -4.62 1.08
N VAL A 103 -7.88 -4.80 2.28
CA VAL A 103 -9.32 -4.74 2.54
C VAL A 103 -9.85 -3.33 2.26
N MET A 104 -9.22 -2.28 2.79
CA MET A 104 -9.66 -0.90 2.55
C MET A 104 -9.61 -0.51 1.07
N VAL A 105 -8.53 -0.87 0.38
CA VAL A 105 -8.37 -0.62 -1.06
C VAL A 105 -9.36 -1.45 -1.87
N GLY A 106 -9.58 -2.72 -1.49
CA GLY A 106 -10.57 -3.59 -2.11
C GLY A 106 -11.98 -3.00 -2.02
N ILE A 107 -12.39 -2.55 -0.84
CA ILE A 107 -13.68 -1.84 -0.64
C ILE A 107 -13.74 -0.59 -1.53
N ALA A 108 -12.69 0.23 -1.55
CA ALA A 108 -12.66 1.45 -2.37
C ALA A 108 -12.81 1.15 -3.87
N LEU A 109 -12.07 0.16 -4.38
CA LEU A 109 -12.13 -0.25 -5.78
C LEU A 109 -13.49 -0.87 -6.11
N THR A 110 -14.03 -1.76 -5.28
CA THR A 110 -15.35 -2.37 -5.51
C THR A 110 -16.46 -1.32 -5.50
N CYS A 111 -16.47 -0.37 -4.56
CA CYS A 111 -17.43 0.74 -4.57
C CYS A 111 -17.33 1.57 -5.86
N LYS A 112 -16.10 1.83 -6.32
CA LYS A 112 -15.84 2.57 -7.56
C LYS A 112 -16.30 1.81 -8.81
N PHE A 113 -16.01 0.52 -8.91
CA PHE A 113 -16.47 -0.33 -10.02
C PHE A 113 -18.00 -0.47 -10.05
N LEU A 114 -18.65 -0.44 -8.89
CA LEU A 114 -20.10 -0.48 -8.76
C LEU A 114 -20.77 0.91 -8.88
N ASN A 115 -20.02 1.98 -9.18
CA ASN A 115 -20.51 3.37 -9.20
C ASN A 115 -21.26 3.79 -7.92
N LYS A 116 -20.91 3.20 -6.76
CA LYS A 116 -21.48 3.56 -5.46
C LYS A 116 -20.59 4.59 -4.77
N LYS A 117 -21.21 5.54 -4.08
CA LYS A 117 -20.49 6.46 -3.18
C LYS A 117 -19.73 5.64 -2.14
N ASN A 118 -18.43 5.88 -2.02
CA ASN A 118 -17.61 5.23 -1.02
C ASN A 118 -17.73 6.01 0.32
N PRO A 119 -18.38 5.45 1.35
CA PRO A 119 -18.58 6.16 2.62
C PRO A 119 -17.27 6.40 3.37
N LEU A 120 -16.19 5.70 3.02
CA LEU A 120 -14.90 5.75 3.71
C LEU A 120 -13.81 6.48 2.90
N GLU A 121 -14.15 7.11 1.78
CA GLU A 121 -13.19 7.71 0.84
C GLU A 121 -12.20 8.68 1.53
N LYS A 122 -12.71 9.51 2.45
CA LYS A 122 -11.90 10.50 3.17
C LYS A 122 -10.95 9.90 4.22
N ILE A 123 -11.23 8.69 4.69
CA ILE A 123 -10.50 8.04 5.78
C ILE A 123 -9.51 7.00 5.25
N ILE A 124 -9.82 6.37 4.11
CA ILE A 124 -9.01 5.30 3.53
C ILE A 124 -7.63 5.81 3.17
N HIS A 125 -7.49 6.89 2.40
CA HIS A 125 -6.16 7.34 1.96
C HIS A 125 -5.23 7.73 3.12
N PRO A 126 -5.66 8.53 4.12
CA PRO A 126 -4.82 8.81 5.29
C PRO A 126 -4.49 7.56 6.11
N SER A 127 -5.47 6.68 6.35
CA SER A 127 -5.25 5.44 7.11
C SER A 127 -4.24 4.52 6.42
N VAL A 128 -4.36 4.37 5.10
CA VAL A 128 -3.44 3.56 4.29
C VAL A 128 -2.03 4.17 4.28
N LEU A 129 -1.89 5.50 4.25
CA LEU A 129 -0.59 6.16 4.35
C LEU A 129 0.09 5.88 5.69
N ILE A 130 -0.66 5.95 6.80
CA ILE A 130 -0.15 5.64 8.15
C ILE A 130 0.26 4.17 8.25
N LEU A 131 -0.61 3.24 7.83
CA LEU A 131 -0.30 1.81 7.81
C LEU A 131 0.90 1.50 6.90
N GLY A 132 1.01 2.17 5.76
CA GLY A 132 2.16 2.08 4.85
C GLY A 132 3.46 2.50 5.53
N GLY A 133 3.44 3.59 6.30
CA GLY A 133 4.57 4.00 7.14
C GLY A 133 4.95 2.96 8.19
N LEU A 134 3.95 2.40 8.90
CA LEU A 134 4.17 1.33 9.87
C LEU A 134 4.78 0.08 9.22
N ILE A 135 4.36 -0.28 8.01
CA ILE A 135 4.93 -1.40 7.23
C ILE A 135 6.41 -1.17 6.94
N ILE A 136 6.83 0.06 6.62
CA ILE A 136 8.24 0.41 6.39
C ILE A 136 9.05 0.22 7.68
N VAL A 137 8.52 0.70 8.80
CA VAL A 137 9.16 0.53 10.13
C VAL A 137 9.28 -0.95 10.47
N CYS A 138 8.20 -1.73 10.35
CA CYS A 138 8.24 -3.18 10.57
C CYS A 138 9.27 -3.86 9.67
N ALA A 139 9.31 -3.51 8.37
CA ALA A 139 10.24 -4.10 7.42
C ALA A 139 11.71 -3.89 7.82
N LYS A 140 12.02 -2.77 8.48
CA LYS A 140 13.37 -2.49 8.98
C LYS A 140 13.62 -3.17 10.32
N LEU A 141 12.65 -3.12 11.25
CA LEU A 141 12.73 -3.75 12.56
C LEU A 141 12.93 -5.26 12.49
N MET A 142 12.35 -5.94 11.49
CA MET A 142 12.54 -7.38 11.29
C MET A 142 14.02 -7.79 11.26
N TRP A 143 14.92 -6.93 10.78
CA TRP A 143 16.35 -7.23 10.67
C TRP A 143 17.18 -6.85 11.90
N TYR A 144 16.58 -6.17 12.88
CA TYR A 144 17.22 -5.78 14.14
C TYR A 144 16.62 -6.47 15.36
N ALA A 145 15.53 -7.22 15.17
CA ALA A 145 14.81 -7.97 16.20
C ALA A 145 15.43 -9.34 16.45
#